data_AF-A0A9P8BMP9-F1
#
_entry.id   AF-A0A9P8BMP9-F1
#
_cell.length_a   1.000
_cell.length_b   1.000
_cell.length_c   1.000
_cell.angle_alpha   90.00
_cell.angle_beta   90.00
_cell.angle_gamma   90.00
#
_symmetry.space_group_name_H-M   'P 1'
#
loop_
_entity.id
_entity.type
_entity.pdbx_description
1 polymer ?
#
loop_
_entity_poly.entity_id
_entity_poly.type
_entity_poly.pdbx_seq_one_letter_code
_entity_poly.pdbx_strand_id
1 'polypeptide(L)' 'MYGDYLEQDYSKALQWYLKASDAGNASAMFNIGFMYDDGRGVEQDDGKAMEWYTKARSAELAGVTA' A
#
# COMPACT_ATOMS: atom_id res chain seq x y z
N MET A 1 -8.45 2.83 25.63
CA MET A 1 -8.59 3.59 24.38
C MET A 1 -7.20 3.66 23.75
N TYR A 2 -6.87 2.69 22.89
CA TYR A 2 -5.56 2.57 22.20
C TYR A 2 -5.71 2.54 20.67
N GLY A 3 -6.94 2.57 20.15
CA GLY A 3 -7.23 2.48 18.71
C GLY A 3 -6.66 3.66 17.93
N ASP A 4 -6.88 4.88 18.43
CA ASP A 4 -6.51 6.12 17.74
C ASP A 4 -4.99 6.28 17.55
N TYR A 5 -4.18 5.73 18.47
CA TYR A 5 -2.72 5.72 18.32
C TYR A 5 -2.25 4.78 17.21
N LEU A 6 -2.87 3.59 17.12
CA LEU A 6 -2.57 2.61 16.08
C LEU A 6 -2.99 3.12 14.69
N GLU A 7 -4.15 3.76 14.59
CA GLU A 7 -4.60 4.41 13.35
C GLU A 7 -3.60 5.48 12.87
N GLN A 8 -3.08 6.30 13.78
CA GLN A 8 -2.12 7.34 13.43
C GLN A 8 -0.78 6.77 12.90
N ASP A 9 -0.35 5.62 13.42
CA ASP A 9 0.85 4.94 12.94
C ASP A 9 0.62 4.25 11.58
N TYR A 10 -0.57 3.71 11.33
CA TYR A 10 -0.92 3.21 10.01
C TYR A 10 -0.97 4.33 8.96
N SER A 11 -1.54 5.50 9.25
CA SER A 11 -1.50 6.61 8.28
C SER A 11 -0.06 7.06 7.94
N LYS A 12 0.87 7.02 8.90
CA LYS A 12 2.30 7.27 8.63
C LYS A 12 2.93 6.15 7.80
N ALA A 13 2.63 4.89 8.09
CA ALA A 13 3.11 3.74 7.32
C ALA A 13 2.68 3.85 5.86
N LEU A 14 1.44 4.26 5.60
CA LEU A 14 0.93 4.49 4.25
C LEU A 14 1.77 5.51 3.48
N GLN A 15 2.12 6.63 4.11
CA GLN A 15 2.97 7.65 3.47
C GLN A 15 4.36 7.11 3.09
N TRP A 16 4.96 6.28 3.96
CA TRP A 16 6.23 5.64 3.66
C TRP A 16 6.12 4.65 2.50
N TYR A 17 5.05 3.85 2.45
CA TYR A 17 4.84 2.94 1.34
C TYR A 17 4.55 3.68 0.03
N LEU A 18 3.80 4.79 0.05
CA LEU A 18 3.58 5.62 -1.14
C LEU A 18 4.91 6.12 -1.71
N LYS A 19 5.78 6.66 -0.85
CA LYS A 19 7.12 7.10 -1.26
C LYS A 19 7.98 5.97 -1.84
N ALA A 20 7.90 4.77 -1.27
CA ALA A 20 8.60 3.61 -1.79
C ALA A 20 7.99 3.09 -3.11
N SER A 21 6.67 3.23 -3.29
CA SER A 21 5.98 2.88 -4.54
C SER A 21 6.39 3.79 -5.69
N ASP A 22 6.66 5.07 -5.44
CA ASP A 22 7.21 6.00 -6.43
C ASP A 22 8.61 5.58 -6.91
N ALA A 23 9.37 4.87 -6.07
CA ALA A 23 10.66 4.28 -6.42
C ALA A 23 10.53 2.92 -7.14
N GLY A 24 9.31 2.49 -7.51
CA GLY A 24 9.04 1.22 -8.20
C GLY A 24 9.04 0.01 -7.27
N ASN A 25 8.96 0.19 -5.95
CA ASN A 25 8.96 -0.93 -5.01
C ASN A 25 7.60 -1.68 -5.03
N ALA A 26 7.59 -2.86 -5.65
CA ALA A 26 6.40 -3.71 -5.75
C ALA A 26 5.86 -4.15 -4.37
N SER A 27 6.74 -4.43 -3.40
CA SER A 27 6.33 -4.79 -2.03
C SER A 27 5.62 -3.64 -1.31
N ALA A 28 6.05 -2.40 -1.55
CA ALA A 28 5.38 -1.23 -1.02
C ALA A 28 3.99 -1.05 -1.64
N MET A 29 3.85 -1.22 -2.96
CA MET A 29 2.55 -1.22 -3.64
C MET A 29 1.61 -2.30 -3.10
N PHE A 30 2.13 -3.50 -2.84
CA PHE A 30 1.36 -4.59 -2.23
C PHE A 30 0.85 -4.22 -0.82
N ASN A 31 1.71 -3.65 0.03
CA ASN A 31 1.32 -3.22 1.37
C ASN A 31 0.27 -2.10 1.34
N ILE A 32 0.34 -1.17 0.39
CA ILE A 32 -0.70 -0.15 0.21
C ILE A 32 -2.04 -0.81 -0.13
N GLY A 33 -2.03 -1.80 -1.04
CA GLY A 33 -3.23 -2.57 -1.38
C GLY A 33 -3.85 -3.24 -0.16
N PHE A 34 -3.02 -3.88 0.66
CA PHE A 34 -3.46 -4.51 1.90
C PHE A 34 -4.03 -3.53 2.92
N MET A 35 -3.49 -2.31 3.01
CA MET A 35 -4.01 -1.29 3.91
C MET A 35 -5.41 -0.79 3.50
N TYR A 36 -5.68 -0.70 2.20
CA TYR A 36 -7.04 -0.41 1.70
C TYR A 36 -7.98 -1.61 1.85
N ASP A 37 -7.50 -2.84 1.77
CA ASP A 37 -8.30 -4.06 1.96
C ASP A 37 -8.75 -4.24 3.42
N ASP A 38 -7.88 -3.94 4.38
CA ASP A 38 -8.15 -4.10 5.82
C ASP A 38 -8.58 -2.79 6.53
N GLY A 39 -8.67 -1.67 5.79
CA GLY A 39 -9.02 -0.37 6.36
C GLY A 39 -8.02 0.15 7.40
N ARG A 40 -6.72 -0.16 7.24
CA ARG A 40 -5.67 0.22 8.22
C ARG A 40 -5.15 1.61 7.95
N GLY A 41 -5.57 2.57 8.79
CA GLY A 41 -5.12 3.96 8.68
C GLY A 41 -5.66 4.70 7.45
N VAL A 42 -6.55 4.06 6.71
CA VAL A 42 -7.39 4.58 5.61
C VAL A 42 -8.74 3.90 5.68
N GLU A 43 -9.76 4.51 5.07
CA GLU A 43 -11.04 3.86 4.84
C GLU A 43 -10.84 2.62 3.96
N GLN A 44 -11.51 1.52 4.33
CA GLN A 44 -11.48 0.30 3.54
C GLN A 44 -12.04 0.56 2.14
N ASP A 45 -11.30 0.14 1.11
CA ASP A 45 -11.65 0.32 -0.29
C ASP A 45 -11.04 -0.80 -1.13
N ASP A 46 -11.81 -1.88 -1.31
CA ASP A 46 -11.40 -3.05 -2.09
C ASP A 46 -11.06 -2.69 -3.54
N GLY A 47 -11.68 -1.64 -4.10
CA GLY A 47 -11.41 -1.14 -5.45
C GLY A 47 -9.99 -0.57 -5.54
N LYS A 48 -9.63 0.32 -4.62
CA LYS A 48 -8.26 0.84 -4.51
C LYS A 48 -7.26 -0.26 -4.18
N ALA A 49 -7.62 -1.22 -3.32
CA ALA A 49 -6.77 -2.35 -3.00
C ALA A 49 -6.36 -3.13 -4.27
N MET A 50 -7.34 -3.46 -5.11
CA MET A 50 -7.13 -4.16 -6.39
C MET A 50 -6.26 -3.36 -7.38
N GLU A 51 -6.45 -2.04 -7.45
CA GLU A 51 -5.58 -1.17 -8.27
C GLU A 51 -4.12 -1.24 -7.82
N TRP A 52 -3.88 -1.17 -6.51
CA TRP A 52 -2.53 -1.23 -5.95
C TRP A 52 -1.87 -2.60 -6.11
N TYR A 53 -2.61 -3.69 -5.95
CA TYR A 53 -2.10 -5.03 -6.25
C TYR A 53 -1.75 -5.21 -7.73
N THR A 54 -2.56 -4.65 -8.63
CA THR A 54 -2.28 -4.69 -10.07
C THR A 54 -1.02 -3.89 -10.42
N LYS A 55 -0.83 -2.73 -9.79
CA LYS A 55 0.41 -1.93 -9.91
C LYS A 55 1.62 -2.69 -9.38
N ALA A 56 1.51 -3.33 -8.21
CA ALA A 56 2.57 -4.14 -7.62
C ALA A 56 3.04 -5.25 -8.56
N ARG A 57 2.10 -6.03 -9.11
CA ARG A 57 2.37 -7.09 -10.07
C ARG A 57 3.03 -6.58 -11.35
N SER A 58 2.60 -5.42 -11.82
CA SER A 58 3.17 -4.79 -13.02
C SER A 58 4.59 -4.27 -12.77
N ALA A 59 4.86 -3.72 -11.59
CA ALA A 59 6.20 -3.27 -11.19
C ALA A 59 7.18 -4.44 -11.04
N GLU A 60 6.72 -5.58 -10.50
CA GLU A 60 7.52 -6.80 -10.41
C GLU A 60 7.92 -7.31 -11.82
N LEU A 61 6.96 -7.34 -12.75
CA LEU A 61 7.22 -7.75 -14.13
C LEU A 61 8.18 -6.80 -14.87
N ALA A 62 8.05 -5.49 -14.64
CA ALA A 62 8.92 -4.48 -15.25
C ALA A 62 10.39 -4.60 -14.79
N GLY A 63 10.63 -5.01 -13.54
CA GLY A 63 11.98 -5.26 -13.01
C GLY A 63 12.63 -6.56 -13.51
N VAL A 64 11.84 -7.50 -14.05
CA VAL A 64 12.34 -8.76 -14.64
C VAL A 64 12.72 -8.59 -16.12
N THR A 65 12.22 -7.52 -16.76
CA THR A 65 12.43 -7.26 -18.19
C THR A 65 13.48 -6.19 -18.52
N ALA A 66 14.18 -5.64 -17.52
CA ALA A 66 15.18 -4.58 -17.68
C ALA A 66 16.62 -5.11 -17.63
#